data_AF-A0A928XNK7-F1
#
_entry.id   AF-A0A928XNK7-F1
#
_cell.length_a   1.000
_cell.length_b   1.000
_cell.length_c   1.000
_cell.angle_alpha   90.00
_cell.angle_beta   90.00
_cell.angle_gamma   90.00
#
_symmetry.space_group_name_H-M   'P 1'
#
loop_
_entity.id
_entity.type
_entity.pdbx_description
1 polymer ?
#
loop_
_entity_poly.entity_id
_entity_poly.type
_entity_poly.pdbx_seq_one_letter_code
_entity_poly.pdbx_strand_id
1 'polypeptide(L)'
;MTINTSKKYDREAHQPKSGASATNPSATCKPPRVIVPPSKSGKLAADARKRASPPEVERDRFGALKAVPGWLRVILDDLDGTAWSTGIESDRRGRGSAINASVYSYSDGEMLAVVQVREAVFDPRRYTRVRKDYYLIGRNENGLAFAHPIPEFRRSARVQRELTAGVRIALAKIWGCDEDDLSDIVRNGDVAFVPVDRLPSGATLVESGEGIVRESHHLGALGNGKLYRAGDDLYATGRARLDHAKHQHPTARVRGGVWRVVAGGRGRVWGFSRPTAD
;
A
#
# COMPACT_ATOMS: atom_id res chain seq x y z
N MET A 1 -24.12 29.54 -41.09
CA MET A 1 -22.95 29.07 -41.86
C MET A 1 -22.52 27.77 -41.22
N THR A 2 -22.78 26.68 -41.92
CA THR A 2 -22.71 25.30 -41.44
C THR A 2 -21.49 24.64 -42.05
N ILE A 3 -20.62 24.01 -41.26
CA ILE A 3 -19.68 23.02 -41.79
C ILE A 3 -19.67 21.82 -40.83
N ASN A 4 -20.37 20.79 -41.27
CA ASN A 4 -20.31 19.41 -40.80
C ASN A 4 -19.01 18.78 -41.32
N THR A 5 -18.28 18.04 -40.48
CA THR A 5 -17.42 16.96 -40.98
C THR A 5 -17.60 15.72 -40.10
N SER A 6 -18.30 14.76 -40.68
CA SER A 6 -18.45 13.39 -40.20
C SER A 6 -17.19 12.59 -40.57
N LYS A 7 -16.69 11.78 -39.64
CA LYS A 7 -15.81 10.65 -39.97
C LYS A 7 -16.43 9.36 -39.46
N LYS A 8 -16.87 8.56 -40.42
CA LYS A 8 -17.24 7.14 -40.28
C LYS A 8 -15.97 6.35 -39.96
N TYR A 9 -16.06 5.43 -39.01
CA TYR A 9 -15.13 4.31 -38.89
C TYR A 9 -15.90 3.04 -39.23
N ASP A 10 -15.48 2.41 -40.33
CA ASP A 10 -16.02 1.15 -40.80
C ASP A 10 -15.48 -0.02 -39.98
N ARG A 11 -16.39 -0.97 -39.75
CA ARG A 11 -16.14 -2.31 -39.21
C ARG A 11 -15.45 -3.15 -40.27
N GLU A 12 -14.36 -3.82 -39.92
CA GLU A 12 -13.97 -5.06 -40.60
C GLU A 12 -13.79 -6.18 -39.58
N ALA A 13 -14.61 -7.21 -39.78
CA ALA A 13 -14.61 -8.46 -39.05
C ALA A 13 -13.64 -9.43 -39.73
N HIS A 14 -12.69 -9.97 -38.97
CA HIS A 14 -11.87 -11.10 -39.38
C HIS A 14 -11.84 -12.18 -38.29
N GLN A 15 -12.61 -13.23 -38.54
CA GLN A 15 -12.36 -14.62 -38.16
C GLN A 15 -12.70 -15.46 -39.42
N PRO A 16 -12.32 -16.75 -39.55
CA PRO A 16 -11.59 -17.63 -38.62
C PRO A 16 -10.43 -18.40 -39.29
N LYS A 17 -9.57 -19.08 -38.51
CA LYS A 17 -9.05 -20.41 -38.91
C LYS A 17 -8.91 -21.33 -37.70
N SER A 18 -9.66 -22.42 -37.79
CA SER A 18 -9.59 -23.65 -37.01
C SER A 18 -8.34 -24.46 -37.39
N GLY A 19 -7.79 -25.22 -36.43
CA GLY A 19 -6.83 -26.27 -36.75
C GLY A 19 -6.05 -26.82 -35.57
N ALA A 20 -6.21 -28.13 -35.36
CA ALA A 20 -5.30 -29.07 -34.68
C ALA A 20 -5.37 -29.25 -33.15
N SER A 21 -6.13 -30.29 -32.81
CA SER A 21 -5.95 -31.29 -31.75
C SER A 21 -4.48 -31.68 -31.48
N ALA A 22 -4.10 -31.77 -30.21
CA ALA A 22 -3.10 -32.74 -29.71
C ALA A 22 -3.23 -32.94 -28.17
N THR A 23 -3.77 -34.10 -27.82
CA THR A 23 -3.43 -35.00 -26.70
C THR A 23 -2.58 -34.50 -25.51
N ASN A 24 -3.17 -34.62 -24.31
CA ASN A 24 -2.45 -34.75 -23.03
C ASN A 24 -1.59 -36.03 -22.98
N PRO A 25 -0.48 -36.01 -22.21
CA PRO A 25 -0.54 -36.79 -20.97
C PRO A 25 0.04 -36.11 -19.73
N SER A 26 -0.71 -36.31 -18.65
CA SER A 26 -0.31 -36.40 -17.24
C SER A 26 1.18 -36.66 -16.95
N ALA A 27 1.80 -35.73 -16.22
CA ALA A 27 2.89 -36.03 -15.29
C ALA A 27 2.80 -35.09 -14.07
N THR A 28 2.18 -35.59 -13.00
CA THR A 28 2.17 -34.93 -11.69
C THR A 28 3.49 -35.22 -10.98
N CYS A 29 4.46 -34.31 -11.11
CA CYS A 29 5.61 -34.27 -10.20
C CYS A 29 5.14 -33.76 -8.83
N LYS A 30 4.89 -34.69 -7.90
CA LYS A 30 4.80 -34.35 -6.47
C LYS A 30 6.20 -33.92 -6.00
N PRO A 31 6.40 -32.72 -5.44
CA PRO A 31 7.65 -32.41 -4.76
C PRO A 31 7.82 -33.34 -3.54
N PRO A 32 9.07 -33.73 -3.22
CA PRO A 32 9.34 -34.58 -2.06
C PRO A 32 8.86 -33.89 -0.77
N ARG A 33 8.12 -34.63 0.05
CA ARG A 33 7.83 -34.23 1.44
C ARG A 33 9.16 -34.21 2.20
N VAL A 34 9.69 -33.02 2.46
CA VAL A 34 10.70 -32.83 3.51
C VAL A 34 9.98 -32.98 4.84
N ILE A 35 10.15 -34.14 5.47
CA ILE A 35 9.76 -34.35 6.87
C ILE A 35 10.79 -33.59 7.70
N VAL A 36 10.44 -32.39 8.16
CA VAL A 36 11.21 -31.68 9.18
C VAL A 36 10.95 -32.39 10.52
N PRO A 37 11.96 -33.01 11.15
CA PRO A 37 11.77 -33.59 12.47
C PRO A 37 11.40 -32.47 13.47
N PRO A 38 10.50 -32.72 14.42
CA PRO A 38 10.18 -31.74 15.47
C PRO A 38 11.47 -31.39 16.22
N SER A 39 11.84 -30.11 16.22
CA SER A 39 13.04 -29.64 16.90
C SER A 39 12.89 -29.84 18.41
N LYS A 40 13.53 -30.89 18.93
CA LYS A 40 13.81 -31.04 20.37
C LYS A 40 14.93 -30.08 20.76
N SER A 41 14.60 -28.82 21.05
CA SER A 41 15.54 -27.90 21.73
C SER A 41 14.83 -26.74 22.44
N GLY A 42 13.72 -27.03 23.11
CA GLY A 42 13.25 -26.17 24.20
C GLY A 42 14.19 -26.30 25.41
N LYS A 43 15.32 -25.56 25.41
CA LYS A 43 16.02 -25.08 26.63
C LYS A 43 17.32 -24.30 26.42
N LEU A 44 17.83 -24.12 25.19
CA LEU A 44 19.10 -23.38 24.95
C LEU A 44 18.92 -21.97 24.32
N ALA A 45 17.69 -21.50 24.11
CA ALA A 45 17.41 -20.19 23.51
C ALA A 45 17.03 -19.09 24.52
N ALA A 46 17.28 -19.29 25.81
CA ALA A 46 16.96 -18.30 26.85
C ALA A 46 18.08 -17.26 27.07
N ASP A 47 19.35 -17.61 26.81
CA ASP A 47 20.51 -16.80 27.26
C ASP A 47 21.21 -15.96 26.17
N ALA A 48 20.70 -15.94 24.93
CA ALA A 48 21.32 -15.17 23.83
C ALA A 48 20.59 -13.87 23.45
N ARG A 49 19.58 -13.43 24.22
CA ARG A 49 18.88 -12.16 23.99
C ARG A 49 19.27 -11.12 25.04
N LYS A 50 20.56 -10.83 25.17
CA LYS A 50 21.00 -9.49 25.58
C LYS A 50 20.60 -8.56 24.42
N ARG A 51 19.31 -8.19 24.38
CA ARG A 51 18.77 -7.25 23.39
C ARG A 51 19.59 -5.99 23.55
N ALA A 52 20.43 -5.66 22.57
CA ALA A 52 20.95 -4.31 22.46
C ALA A 52 19.75 -3.37 22.60
N SER A 53 19.85 -2.41 23.52
CA SER A 53 18.82 -1.39 23.65
C SER A 53 18.54 -0.84 22.26
N PRO A 54 17.27 -0.71 21.86
CA PRO A 54 16.97 -0.15 20.55
C PRO A 54 17.69 1.19 20.40
N PRO A 55 18.23 1.50 19.21
CA PRO A 55 18.94 2.75 19.00
C PRO A 55 18.07 3.91 19.44
N GLU A 56 18.65 4.84 20.19
CA GLU A 56 17.94 6.01 20.68
C GLU A 56 17.43 6.83 19.48
N VAL A 57 16.13 7.11 19.46
CA VAL A 57 15.48 7.81 18.35
C VAL A 57 15.65 9.31 18.55
N GLU A 58 16.66 9.90 17.89
CA GLU A 58 16.87 11.34 17.93
C GLU A 58 15.89 12.09 17.01
N ARG A 59 15.14 13.03 17.60
CA ARG A 59 14.16 13.86 16.90
C ARG A 59 14.46 15.35 17.04
N ASP A 60 14.05 16.12 16.03
CA ASP A 60 14.08 17.57 16.08
C ASP A 60 12.92 18.15 16.91
N ARG A 61 12.88 19.48 17.05
CA ARG A 61 11.79 20.18 17.77
C ARG A 61 10.40 20.01 17.15
N PHE A 62 10.32 19.51 15.91
CA PHE A 62 9.07 19.24 15.21
C PHE A 62 8.71 17.75 15.22
N GLY A 63 9.52 16.90 15.87
CA GLY A 63 9.34 15.46 15.98
C GLY A 63 9.81 14.67 14.75
N ALA A 64 10.47 15.31 13.79
CA ALA A 64 11.10 14.64 12.64
C ALA A 64 12.40 13.97 13.08
N LEU A 65 12.80 12.89 12.41
CA LEU A 65 14.06 12.20 12.66
C LEU A 65 15.23 13.08 12.23
N LYS A 66 16.25 13.23 13.10
CA LYS A 66 17.46 14.00 12.77
C LYS A 66 18.39 13.25 11.80
N ALA A 67 18.41 11.93 11.90
CA ALA A 67 19.19 11.05 11.05
C ALA A 67 18.27 10.04 10.35
N VAL A 68 18.52 9.84 9.06
CA VAL A 68 17.80 8.87 8.22
C VAL A 68 18.80 8.02 7.45
N PRO A 69 18.49 6.73 7.21
CA PRO A 69 19.38 5.83 6.50
C PRO A 69 19.58 6.26 5.04
N GLY A 70 20.69 5.86 4.44
CA GLY A 70 21.06 6.25 3.08
C GLY A 70 20.01 5.87 2.02
N TRP A 71 19.42 4.67 2.14
CA TRP A 71 18.38 4.21 1.21
C TRP A 71 17.17 5.16 1.17
N LEU A 72 16.82 5.74 2.32
CA LEU A 72 15.68 6.64 2.43
C LEU A 72 15.98 8.02 1.83
N ARG A 73 17.24 8.47 1.89
CA ARG A 73 17.66 9.71 1.20
C ARG A 73 17.47 9.59 -0.30
N VAL A 74 17.87 8.45 -0.89
CA VAL A 74 17.68 8.21 -2.33
C VAL A 74 16.20 8.27 -2.70
N ILE A 75 15.30 7.69 -1.90
CA ILE A 75 13.85 7.76 -2.16
C ILE A 75 13.32 9.19 -2.04
N LEU A 76 13.80 9.96 -1.05
CA LEU A 76 13.40 11.37 -0.90
C LEU A 76 13.84 12.21 -2.09
N ASP A 77 15.06 11.97 -2.60
CA ASP A 77 15.60 12.65 -3.78
C ASP A 77 14.82 12.27 -5.05
N ASP A 78 14.47 10.99 -5.23
CA ASP A 78 13.64 10.51 -6.35
C ASP A 78 12.22 11.14 -6.33
N LEU A 79 11.69 11.43 -5.13
CA LEU A 79 10.36 12.00 -4.94
C LEU A 79 10.35 13.54 -4.99
N ASP A 80 11.50 14.20 -4.82
CA ASP A 80 11.60 15.65 -4.97
C ASP A 80 11.63 16.04 -6.46
N GLY A 81 10.79 17.01 -6.82
CA GLY A 81 10.42 17.34 -8.21
C GLY A 81 9.30 16.48 -8.81
N THR A 82 8.93 15.34 -8.22
CA THR A 82 7.86 14.46 -8.73
C THR A 82 6.61 14.47 -7.84
N ALA A 83 6.76 14.13 -6.56
CA ALA A 83 5.67 14.11 -5.59
C ALA A 83 5.52 15.45 -4.84
N TRP A 84 6.61 16.18 -4.65
CA TRP A 84 6.63 17.54 -4.12
C TRP A 84 7.83 18.27 -4.71
N SER A 85 7.98 19.57 -4.45
CA SER A 85 9.21 20.30 -4.76
C SER A 85 9.65 21.05 -3.51
N THR A 86 10.73 20.61 -2.86
CA THR A 86 11.23 21.33 -1.68
C THR A 86 11.92 22.64 -2.10
N GLY A 87 11.87 23.64 -1.22
CA GLY A 87 12.47 24.94 -1.51
C GLY A 87 11.73 26.10 -0.87
N ILE A 88 12.16 27.31 -1.23
CA ILE A 88 11.56 28.57 -0.82
C ILE A 88 11.37 29.45 -2.05
N GLU A 89 10.17 29.97 -2.22
CA GLU A 89 9.85 30.98 -3.22
C GLU A 89 9.39 32.23 -2.49
N SER A 90 10.02 33.37 -2.76
CA SER A 90 9.64 34.64 -2.14
C SER A 90 9.83 35.82 -3.08
N ASP A 91 8.95 36.80 -2.96
CA ASP A 91 9.08 38.08 -3.67
C ASP A 91 9.96 39.08 -2.90
N ARG A 92 10.30 40.20 -3.55
CA ARG A 92 11.07 41.31 -2.92
C ARG A 92 10.35 41.97 -1.75
N ARG A 93 9.06 41.68 -1.55
CA ARG A 93 8.26 42.19 -0.42
C ARG A 93 8.19 41.18 0.72
N GLY A 94 8.96 40.09 0.67
CA GLY A 94 9.02 39.07 1.72
C GLY A 94 7.78 38.17 1.78
N ARG A 95 6.93 38.16 0.75
CA ARG A 95 5.79 37.23 0.64
C ARG A 95 6.23 35.99 -0.10
N GLY A 96 5.79 34.82 0.34
CA GLY A 96 6.25 33.58 -0.27
C GLY A 96 5.66 32.31 0.30
N SER A 97 6.20 31.20 -0.18
CA SER A 97 5.95 29.85 0.30
C SER A 97 7.26 29.10 0.50
N ALA A 98 7.28 28.20 1.48
CA ALA A 98 8.36 27.25 1.67
C ALA A 98 7.78 25.85 1.78
N ILE A 99 8.36 24.90 1.03
CA ILE A 99 7.99 23.49 1.07
C ILE A 99 9.15 22.69 1.64
N ASN A 100 8.87 21.86 2.64
CA ASN A 100 9.85 20.98 3.26
C ASN A 100 9.26 19.58 3.46
N ALA A 101 10.05 18.55 3.17
CA ALA A 101 9.76 17.16 3.50
C ALA A 101 10.59 16.72 4.71
N SER A 102 9.96 16.00 5.65
CA SER A 102 10.60 15.51 6.87
C SER A 102 10.17 14.07 7.17
N VAL A 103 11.12 13.20 7.50
CA VAL A 103 10.85 11.81 7.89
C VAL A 103 10.45 11.72 9.37
N TYR A 104 9.40 10.97 9.67
CA TYR A 104 8.92 10.76 11.04
C TYR A 104 9.13 9.33 11.55
N SER A 105 9.08 8.35 10.67
CA SER A 105 9.17 6.94 11.03
C SER A 105 9.69 6.18 9.81
N TYR A 106 10.44 5.12 10.03
CA TYR A 106 10.81 4.18 8.97
C TYR A 106 10.89 2.76 9.52
N SER A 107 10.81 1.80 8.61
CA SER A 107 11.01 0.37 8.88
C SER A 107 11.98 -0.17 7.84
N ASP A 108 13.18 -0.58 8.29
CA ASP A 108 14.16 -1.22 7.40
C ASP A 108 13.66 -2.58 6.90
N GLY A 109 12.87 -3.30 7.72
CA GLY A 109 12.33 -4.60 7.31
C GLY A 109 11.32 -4.49 6.16
N GLU A 110 10.51 -3.44 6.16
CA GLU A 110 9.51 -3.18 5.11
C GLU A 110 10.07 -2.29 3.99
N MET A 111 11.23 -1.65 4.20
CA MET A 111 11.77 -0.60 3.34
C MET A 111 10.77 0.55 3.08
N LEU A 112 10.01 0.91 4.12
CA LEU A 112 8.99 1.94 4.09
C LEU A 112 9.31 3.07 5.06
N ALA A 113 8.87 4.29 4.73
CA ALA A 113 8.97 5.42 5.63
C ALA A 113 7.71 6.29 5.60
N VAL A 114 7.44 6.94 6.72
CA VAL A 114 6.40 7.94 6.83
C VAL A 114 7.03 9.33 6.78
N VAL A 115 6.64 10.08 5.75
CA VAL A 115 7.11 11.43 5.47
C VAL A 115 5.98 12.41 5.62
N GLN A 116 6.37 13.61 5.97
CA GLN A 116 5.48 14.73 6.10
C GLN A 116 6.00 15.88 5.27
N VAL A 117 5.16 16.34 4.36
CA VAL A 117 5.43 17.49 3.51
C VAL A 117 4.67 18.68 4.09
N ARG A 118 5.36 19.78 4.32
CA ARG A 118 4.80 21.01 4.90
C ARG A 118 4.91 22.12 3.89
N GLU A 119 3.82 22.83 3.66
CA GLU A 119 3.80 24.13 3.00
C GLU A 119 3.64 25.21 4.06
N ALA A 120 4.57 26.16 4.13
CA ALA A 120 4.47 27.36 4.93
C ALA A 120 4.29 28.56 4.01
N VAL A 121 3.11 29.17 4.01
CA VAL A 121 2.83 30.42 3.29
C VAL A 121 3.02 31.59 4.23
N PHE A 122 3.98 32.46 3.93
CA PHE A 122 4.37 33.59 4.78
C PHE A 122 4.15 34.93 4.07
N ASP A 123 3.76 35.93 4.85
CA ASP A 123 3.54 37.32 4.42
C ASP A 123 3.91 38.22 5.61
N PRO A 124 4.73 39.27 5.45
CA PRO A 124 5.14 40.11 6.59
C PRO A 124 3.98 40.79 7.32
N ARG A 125 2.81 40.89 6.69
CA ARG A 125 1.60 41.51 7.24
C ARG A 125 0.63 40.51 7.84
N ARG A 126 0.92 39.19 7.77
CA ARG A 126 0.00 38.14 8.23
C ARG A 126 0.73 37.02 8.95
N TYR A 127 0.01 36.29 9.80
CA TYR A 127 0.55 35.07 10.37
C TYR A 127 0.85 34.03 9.29
N THR A 128 1.96 33.31 9.47
CA THR A 128 2.34 32.21 8.57
C THR A 128 1.29 31.11 8.65
N ARG A 129 0.79 30.67 7.50
CA ARG A 129 -0.15 29.56 7.40
C ARG A 129 0.62 28.30 7.04
N VAL A 130 0.44 27.24 7.81
CA VAL A 130 1.12 25.95 7.58
C VAL A 130 0.10 24.88 7.23
N ARG A 131 0.28 24.24 6.08
CA ARG A 131 -0.45 23.05 5.67
C ARG A 131 0.47 21.84 5.61
N LYS A 132 -0.12 20.65 5.76
CA LYS A 132 0.62 19.42 6.01
C LYS A 132 -0.04 18.28 5.24
N ASP A 133 0.73 17.61 4.42
CA ASP A 133 0.39 16.34 3.78
C ASP A 133 1.28 15.25 4.38
N TYR A 134 0.77 14.02 4.44
CA TYR A 134 1.48 12.87 4.98
C TYR A 134 1.49 11.76 3.95
N TYR A 135 2.63 11.11 3.84
CA TYR A 135 2.85 10.05 2.86
C TYR A 135 3.51 8.84 3.51
N LEU A 136 3.08 7.66 3.11
CA LEU A 136 3.88 6.45 3.20
C LEU A 136 4.67 6.34 1.89
N ILE A 137 5.99 6.28 2.01
CA ILE A 137 6.90 6.21 0.87
C ILE A 137 7.71 4.91 0.91
N GLY A 138 8.14 4.47 -0.26
CA GLY A 138 8.94 3.25 -0.44
C GLY A 138 9.34 3.05 -1.89
N ARG A 139 9.75 1.84 -2.24
CA ARG A 139 9.89 1.39 -3.63
C ARG A 139 8.86 0.31 -3.93
N ASN A 140 8.25 0.37 -5.11
CA ASN A 140 7.36 -0.69 -5.58
C ASN A 140 8.15 -1.88 -6.15
N GLU A 141 7.45 -2.89 -6.65
CA GLU A 141 8.04 -4.12 -7.18
C GLU A 141 8.94 -3.89 -8.41
N ASN A 142 8.77 -2.76 -9.10
CA ASN A 142 9.62 -2.34 -10.22
C ASN A 142 10.82 -1.51 -9.77
N GLY A 143 11.00 -1.30 -8.46
CA GLY A 143 12.06 -0.49 -7.88
C GLY A 143 11.83 1.01 -7.98
N LEU A 144 10.66 1.48 -8.46
CA LEU A 144 10.34 2.90 -8.56
C LEU A 144 9.89 3.45 -7.21
N ALA A 145 10.29 4.68 -6.90
CA ALA A 145 9.84 5.36 -5.69
C ALA A 145 8.35 5.69 -5.78
N PHE A 146 7.62 5.54 -4.66
CA PHE A 146 6.22 5.94 -4.56
C PHE A 146 5.95 6.80 -3.32
N ALA A 147 4.87 7.58 -3.37
CA ALA A 147 4.32 8.38 -2.29
C ALA A 147 2.80 8.20 -2.18
N HIS A 148 2.40 7.27 -1.30
CA HIS A 148 1.01 6.98 -1.00
C HIS A 148 0.48 7.93 0.08
N PRO A 149 -0.55 8.75 -0.19
CA PRO A 149 -1.06 9.71 0.79
C PRO A 149 -1.77 8.96 1.91
N ILE A 150 -1.44 9.30 3.15
CA ILE A 150 -2.05 8.67 4.33
C ILE A 150 -2.82 9.69 5.17
N PRO A 151 -3.87 9.25 5.89
CA PRO A 151 -4.55 10.12 6.85
C PRO A 151 -3.56 10.65 7.91
N GLU A 152 -3.86 11.82 8.44
CA GLU A 152 -3.04 12.41 9.51
C GLU A 152 -2.85 11.42 10.68
N PHE A 153 -1.60 11.21 11.09
CA PHE A 153 -1.22 10.28 12.16
C PHE A 153 -0.63 11.00 13.39
N ARG A 154 -0.59 12.34 13.38
CA ARG A 154 0.10 13.10 14.42
C ARG A 154 -0.64 13.03 15.75
N ARG A 155 0.12 12.60 16.76
CA ARG A 155 -0.03 12.73 18.23
C ARG A 155 0.10 11.41 18.99
N SER A 156 0.37 10.29 18.32
CA SER A 156 0.74 9.08 19.05
C SER A 156 2.09 9.28 19.75
N ALA A 157 2.08 9.28 21.08
CA ALA A 157 3.29 9.24 21.90
C ALA A 157 4.18 8.02 21.57
N ARG A 158 3.58 6.97 20.96
CA ARG A 158 4.33 5.81 20.47
C ARG A 158 5.20 6.17 19.27
N VAL A 159 4.69 6.96 18.32
CA VAL A 159 5.49 7.42 17.16
C VAL A 159 6.71 8.25 17.60
N GLN A 160 6.60 9.00 18.69
CA GLN A 160 7.75 9.74 19.21
C GLN A 160 8.84 8.83 19.80
N ARG A 161 8.45 7.69 20.39
CA ARG A 161 9.35 6.77 21.09
C ARG A 161 9.88 5.63 20.23
N GLU A 162 9.08 5.17 19.28
CA GLU A 162 9.35 3.98 18.47
C GLU A 162 9.53 4.35 17.00
N LEU A 163 10.64 3.88 16.43
CA LEU A 163 11.04 4.24 15.08
C LEU A 163 10.05 3.75 14.01
N THR A 164 9.48 2.56 14.19
CA THR A 164 8.63 1.86 13.22
C THR A 164 7.13 2.10 13.42
N ALA A 165 6.73 2.68 14.54
CA ALA A 165 5.32 2.82 14.91
C ALA A 165 4.52 3.65 13.90
N GLY A 166 5.12 4.68 13.29
CA GLY A 166 4.45 5.50 12.28
C GLY A 166 4.10 4.69 11.03
N VAL A 167 5.04 3.85 10.56
CA VAL A 167 4.83 2.95 9.41
C VAL A 167 3.69 1.97 9.69
N ARG A 168 3.70 1.32 10.86
CA ARG A 168 2.64 0.37 11.24
C ARG A 168 1.25 1.02 11.33
N ILE A 169 1.16 2.18 11.99
CA ILE A 169 -0.10 2.95 12.07
C ILE A 169 -0.58 3.36 10.67
N ALA A 170 0.33 3.79 9.80
CA ALA A 170 -0.01 4.15 8.43
C ALA A 170 -0.58 2.96 7.66
N LEU A 171 0.09 1.81 7.70
CA LEU A 171 -0.38 0.58 7.05
C LEU A 171 -1.74 0.13 7.59
N ALA A 172 -1.92 0.13 8.92
CA ALA A 172 -3.18 -0.27 9.54
C ALA A 172 -4.35 0.62 9.10
N LYS A 173 -4.10 1.94 8.95
CA LYS A 173 -5.09 2.88 8.41
C LYS A 173 -5.39 2.66 6.93
N ILE A 174 -4.38 2.36 6.11
CA ILE A 174 -4.56 2.07 4.68
C ILE A 174 -5.48 0.86 4.51
N TRP A 175 -5.29 -0.18 5.32
CA TRP A 175 -6.05 -1.44 5.20
C TRP A 175 -7.29 -1.52 6.10
N GLY A 176 -7.49 -0.52 6.96
CA GLY A 176 -8.61 -0.43 7.89
C GLY A 176 -8.66 -1.58 8.90
N CYS A 177 -7.50 -2.00 9.40
CA CYS A 177 -7.34 -3.13 10.33
C CYS A 177 -6.59 -2.71 11.61
N ASP A 178 -6.44 -3.63 12.55
CA ASP A 178 -5.57 -3.42 13.70
C ASP A 178 -4.10 -3.68 13.32
N GLU A 179 -3.17 -3.12 14.11
CA GLU A 179 -1.74 -3.25 13.81
C GLU A 179 -1.20 -4.67 13.96
N ASP A 180 -1.87 -5.51 14.74
CA ASP A 180 -1.49 -6.90 14.96
C ASP A 180 -1.88 -7.79 13.77
N ASP A 181 -2.90 -7.38 12.98
CA ASP A 181 -3.33 -8.10 11.78
C ASP A 181 -2.40 -7.88 10.58
N LEU A 182 -1.50 -6.89 10.65
CA LEU A 182 -0.66 -6.47 9.51
C LEU A 182 0.18 -7.61 8.93
N SER A 183 0.65 -8.53 9.77
CA SER A 183 1.45 -9.68 9.32
C SER A 183 0.64 -10.73 8.56
N ASP A 184 -0.68 -10.72 8.72
CA ASP A 184 -1.58 -11.70 8.13
C ASP A 184 -2.26 -11.18 6.84
N ILE A 185 -2.09 -9.89 6.53
CA ILE A 185 -2.61 -9.29 5.30
C ILE A 185 -1.91 -9.87 4.07
N VAL A 186 -2.69 -10.26 3.06
CA VAL A 186 -2.16 -10.72 1.77
C VAL A 186 -2.49 -9.69 0.69
N ARG A 187 -1.46 -9.08 0.10
CA ARG A 187 -1.59 -7.94 -0.83
C ARG A 187 -1.42 -8.32 -2.29
N ASN A 188 -2.12 -7.58 -3.16
CA ASN A 188 -1.89 -7.50 -4.61
C ASN A 188 -1.96 -6.01 -4.98
N GLY A 189 -0.81 -5.34 -5.07
CA GLY A 189 -0.75 -3.90 -5.32
C GLY A 189 -1.47 -3.06 -4.26
N ASP A 190 -2.48 -2.29 -4.72
CA ASP A 190 -3.30 -1.40 -3.90
C ASP A 190 -4.59 -2.07 -3.36
N VAL A 191 -4.74 -3.38 -3.53
CA VAL A 191 -5.83 -4.18 -2.95
C VAL A 191 -5.27 -5.30 -2.08
N ALA A 192 -5.96 -5.64 -0.99
CA ALA A 192 -5.52 -6.69 -0.08
C ALA A 192 -6.67 -7.52 0.47
N PHE A 193 -6.35 -8.76 0.85
CA PHE A 193 -7.13 -9.56 1.78
C PHE A 193 -6.73 -9.20 3.21
N VAL A 194 -7.69 -8.73 3.98
CA VAL A 194 -7.55 -8.39 5.40
C VAL A 194 -8.32 -9.43 6.21
N PRO A 195 -7.68 -10.14 7.16
CA PRO A 195 -8.37 -11.15 7.95
C PRO A 195 -9.46 -10.50 8.81
N VAL A 196 -10.59 -11.19 8.97
CA VAL A 196 -11.65 -10.82 9.89
C VAL A 196 -12.20 -12.08 10.57
N ASP A 197 -12.68 -11.95 11.81
CA ASP A 197 -13.15 -13.11 12.58
C ASP A 197 -14.36 -13.80 11.98
N ARG A 198 -15.28 -13.01 11.41
CA ARG A 198 -16.55 -13.50 10.91
C ARG A 198 -17.10 -12.62 9.80
N LEU A 199 -17.94 -13.23 8.98
CA LEU A 199 -18.70 -12.53 7.98
C LEU A 199 -19.73 -11.59 8.65
N PRO A 200 -19.94 -10.36 8.14
CA PRO A 200 -20.98 -9.48 8.66
C PRO A 200 -22.37 -10.11 8.56
N SER A 201 -23.24 -9.81 9.52
CA SER A 201 -24.65 -10.21 9.47
C SER A 201 -25.32 -9.60 8.24
N GLY A 202 -26.05 -10.40 7.46
CA GLY A 202 -26.73 -9.94 6.25
C GLY A 202 -25.84 -9.90 5.00
N ALA A 203 -24.61 -10.41 5.06
CA ALA A 203 -23.79 -10.59 3.87
C ALA A 203 -24.45 -11.58 2.90
N THR A 204 -24.54 -11.20 1.63
CA THR A 204 -25.18 -11.97 0.57
C THR A 204 -24.14 -12.72 -0.26
N LEU A 205 -24.46 -13.93 -0.69
CA LEU A 205 -23.57 -14.73 -1.54
C LEU A 205 -23.48 -14.08 -2.93
N VAL A 206 -22.26 -13.99 -3.46
CA VAL A 206 -22.02 -13.59 -4.84
C VAL A 206 -22.00 -14.85 -5.70
N GLU A 207 -23.14 -15.16 -6.35
CA GLU A 207 -23.38 -16.43 -7.05
C GLU A 207 -22.38 -16.73 -8.18
N SER A 208 -21.85 -15.70 -8.85
CA SER A 208 -20.80 -15.88 -9.86
C SER A 208 -19.50 -16.42 -9.29
N GLY A 209 -19.26 -16.28 -7.98
CA GLY A 209 -17.97 -16.57 -7.35
C GLY A 209 -16.86 -15.59 -7.78
N GLU A 210 -17.21 -14.50 -8.45
CA GLU A 210 -16.27 -13.51 -9.01
C GLU A 210 -16.66 -12.08 -8.60
N GLY A 211 -15.66 -11.22 -8.45
CA GLY A 211 -15.83 -9.81 -8.15
C GLY A 211 -14.73 -8.95 -8.77
N ILE A 212 -14.99 -7.65 -8.89
CA ILE A 212 -13.99 -6.68 -9.36
C ILE A 212 -13.84 -5.60 -8.30
N VAL A 213 -12.59 -5.26 -7.97
CA VAL A 213 -12.23 -4.18 -7.05
C VAL A 213 -11.42 -3.14 -7.84
N ARG A 214 -11.79 -1.85 -7.70
CA ARG A 214 -11.15 -0.72 -8.41
C ARG A 214 -10.97 -0.93 -9.91
N GLU A 215 -11.94 -1.58 -10.55
CA GLU A 215 -12.00 -1.82 -12.02
C GLU A 215 -10.84 -2.66 -12.60
N SER A 216 -9.85 -3.04 -11.78
CA SER A 216 -8.56 -3.57 -12.22
C SER A 216 -8.15 -4.84 -11.47
N HIS A 217 -8.74 -5.11 -10.31
CA HIS A 217 -8.42 -6.29 -9.52
C HIS A 217 -9.57 -7.29 -9.59
N HIS A 218 -9.29 -8.44 -10.17
CA HIS A 218 -10.24 -9.54 -10.30
C HIS A 218 -10.11 -10.46 -9.10
N LEU A 219 -11.20 -10.59 -8.37
CA LEU A 219 -11.37 -11.47 -7.23
C LEU A 219 -12.09 -12.73 -7.69
N GLY A 220 -11.58 -13.91 -7.33
CA GLY A 220 -12.22 -15.19 -7.64
C GLY A 220 -12.18 -16.15 -6.46
N ALA A 221 -13.32 -16.77 -6.16
CA ALA A 221 -13.37 -17.93 -5.27
C ALA A 221 -12.66 -19.13 -5.91
N LEU A 222 -12.03 -19.98 -5.09
CA LEU A 222 -11.31 -21.17 -5.53
C LEU A 222 -11.83 -22.42 -4.83
N GLY A 223 -12.11 -23.48 -5.59
CA GLY A 223 -12.55 -24.76 -5.02
C GLY A 223 -13.82 -24.60 -4.19
N ASN A 224 -13.72 -24.81 -2.88
CA ASN A 224 -14.84 -24.67 -1.93
C ASN A 224 -14.97 -23.26 -1.31
N GLY A 225 -14.17 -22.29 -1.77
CA GLY A 225 -14.30 -20.91 -1.33
C GLY A 225 -15.58 -20.24 -1.85
N LYS A 226 -15.98 -19.17 -1.19
CA LYS A 226 -17.17 -18.38 -1.56
C LYS A 226 -16.88 -16.90 -1.41
N LEU A 227 -17.54 -16.09 -2.25
CA LEU A 227 -17.50 -14.63 -2.14
C LEU A 227 -18.83 -14.11 -1.62
N TYR A 228 -18.76 -13.09 -0.79
CA TYR A 228 -19.93 -12.43 -0.20
C TYR A 228 -19.82 -10.93 -0.36
N ARG A 229 -20.97 -10.25 -0.34
CA ARG A 229 -21.07 -8.79 -0.33
C ARG A 229 -21.84 -8.33 0.89
N ALA A 230 -21.35 -7.30 1.56
CA ALA A 230 -22.07 -6.61 2.63
C ALA A 230 -21.89 -5.10 2.45
N GLY A 231 -22.93 -4.41 1.96
CA GLY A 231 -22.79 -3.04 1.48
C GLY A 231 -21.83 -2.96 0.29
N ASP A 232 -20.85 -2.06 0.39
CA ASP A 232 -19.82 -1.86 -0.64
C ASP A 232 -18.62 -2.82 -0.49
N ASP A 233 -18.53 -3.52 0.64
CA ASP A 233 -17.43 -4.41 0.94
C ASP A 233 -17.63 -5.80 0.33
N LEU A 234 -16.52 -6.37 -0.15
CA LEU A 234 -16.43 -7.77 -0.56
C LEU A 234 -15.72 -8.59 0.50
N TYR A 235 -16.18 -9.83 0.66
CA TYR A 235 -15.62 -10.79 1.59
C TYR A 235 -15.37 -12.11 0.88
N ALA A 236 -14.31 -12.81 1.26
CA ALA A 236 -14.01 -14.16 0.82
C ALA A 236 -14.00 -15.10 2.02
N THR A 237 -14.62 -16.27 1.89
CA THR A 237 -14.49 -17.37 2.86
C THR A 237 -13.80 -18.56 2.21
N GLY A 238 -12.99 -19.29 2.99
CA GLY A 238 -12.25 -20.43 2.48
C GLY A 238 -11.10 -20.03 1.58
N ARG A 239 -11.13 -20.38 0.28
CA ARG A 239 -10.02 -20.10 -0.66
C ARG A 239 -10.42 -19.06 -1.69
N ALA A 240 -9.57 -18.07 -1.90
CA ALA A 240 -9.77 -17.05 -2.94
C ALA A 240 -8.43 -16.63 -3.55
N ARG A 241 -8.52 -16.00 -4.73
CA ARG A 241 -7.41 -15.35 -5.42
C ARG A 241 -7.76 -13.92 -5.80
N LEU A 242 -6.74 -13.09 -5.91
CA LEU A 242 -6.82 -11.73 -6.38
C LEU A 242 -5.74 -11.51 -7.44
N ASP A 243 -6.16 -11.07 -8.62
CA ASP A 243 -5.32 -10.87 -9.79
C ASP A 243 -5.48 -9.44 -10.32
N HIS A 244 -4.36 -8.74 -10.55
CA HIS A 244 -4.37 -7.49 -11.28
C HIS A 244 -4.58 -7.76 -12.78
N ALA A 245 -5.51 -7.05 -13.43
CA ALA A 245 -5.90 -7.25 -14.84
C ALA A 245 -4.72 -7.16 -15.82
N LYS A 246 -3.76 -6.27 -15.52
CA LYS A 246 -2.52 -6.09 -16.29
C LYS A 246 -1.35 -6.97 -15.81
N HIS A 247 -1.57 -7.88 -14.87
CA HIS A 247 -0.55 -8.73 -14.26
C HIS A 247 0.66 -7.97 -13.71
N GLN A 248 0.44 -6.76 -13.19
CA GLN A 248 1.50 -5.91 -12.63
C GLN A 248 2.01 -6.42 -11.28
N HIS A 249 1.21 -7.21 -10.56
CA HIS A 249 1.55 -7.79 -9.27
C HIS A 249 1.35 -9.31 -9.29
N PRO A 250 2.16 -10.09 -8.56
CA PRO A 250 1.92 -11.52 -8.40
C PRO A 250 0.56 -11.82 -7.79
N THR A 251 -0.15 -12.83 -8.31
CA THR A 251 -1.46 -13.25 -7.78
C THR A 251 -1.42 -13.47 -6.27
N ALA A 252 -2.27 -12.75 -5.54
CA ALA A 252 -2.47 -12.99 -4.11
C ALA A 252 -3.45 -14.15 -3.91
N ARG A 253 -3.18 -15.02 -2.94
CA ARG A 253 -4.05 -16.16 -2.61
C ARG A 253 -4.18 -16.31 -1.11
N VAL A 254 -5.41 -16.53 -0.66
CA VAL A 254 -5.73 -16.82 0.74
C VAL A 254 -6.38 -18.20 0.87
N ARG A 255 -6.29 -18.79 2.07
CA ARG A 255 -6.83 -20.11 2.39
C ARG A 255 -7.36 -20.14 3.82
N GLY A 256 -8.53 -20.73 4.00
CA GLY A 256 -9.19 -20.80 5.30
C GLY A 256 -9.71 -19.44 5.76
N GLY A 257 -10.49 -19.41 6.85
CA GLY A 257 -10.94 -18.15 7.47
C GLY A 257 -11.92 -17.30 6.65
N VAL A 258 -12.12 -16.08 7.12
CA VAL A 258 -12.90 -15.02 6.47
C VAL A 258 -11.97 -13.83 6.21
N TRP A 259 -12.05 -13.28 5.02
CA TRP A 259 -11.20 -12.18 4.57
C TRP A 259 -12.07 -11.07 4.02
N ARG A 260 -11.87 -9.84 4.48
CA ARG A 260 -12.40 -8.65 3.81
C ARG A 260 -11.45 -8.26 2.69
N VAL A 261 -11.98 -7.93 1.52
CA VAL A 261 -11.20 -7.44 0.39
C VAL A 261 -11.25 -5.92 0.42
N VAL A 262 -10.10 -5.30 0.68
CA VAL A 262 -9.98 -3.86 0.92
C VAL A 262 -9.09 -3.24 -0.13
N ALA A 263 -9.56 -2.13 -0.71
CA ALA A 263 -8.69 -1.27 -1.50
C ALA A 263 -8.03 -0.22 -0.59
N GLY A 264 -6.72 -0.03 -0.73
CA GLY A 264 -5.89 0.79 0.15
C GLY A 264 -6.42 2.22 0.26
N GLY A 265 -6.79 2.61 1.48
CA GLY A 265 -7.37 3.92 1.79
C GLY A 265 -6.36 5.04 1.59
N ARG A 266 -6.77 6.09 0.87
CA ARG A 266 -5.93 7.26 0.57
C ARG A 266 -6.29 8.45 1.46
N GLY A 267 -5.26 9.11 1.99
CA GLY A 267 -5.37 10.38 2.71
C GLY A 267 -5.73 11.54 1.78
N ARG A 268 -6.32 12.61 2.36
CA ARG A 268 -6.53 13.88 1.65
C ARG A 268 -5.21 14.63 1.55
N VAL A 269 -5.01 15.32 0.43
CA VAL A 269 -3.85 16.19 0.16
C VAL A 269 -4.31 17.62 -0.14
N TRP A 270 -3.48 18.61 0.19
CA TRP A 270 -3.81 20.04 0.01
C TRP A 270 -3.47 20.61 -1.36
N GLY A 271 -2.81 19.82 -2.22
CA GLY A 271 -2.51 20.18 -3.61
C GLY A 271 -1.15 20.85 -3.84
N PHE A 272 -0.40 21.18 -2.78
CA PHE A 272 1.01 21.60 -2.89
C PHE A 272 1.97 20.40 -3.06
N SER A 273 1.47 19.19 -2.86
CA SER A 273 2.12 17.93 -3.20
C SER A 273 1.16 17.03 -3.97
N ARG A 274 1.74 16.12 -4.77
CA ARG A 274 1.07 15.21 -5.69
C ARG A 274 1.43 13.77 -5.29
N PRO A 275 0.45 12.95 -4.89
CA PRO A 275 0.63 11.51 -4.80
C PRO A 275 1.21 10.93 -6.09
N THR A 276 2.08 9.92 -5.99
CA THR A 276 2.46 9.13 -7.17
C THR A 276 1.45 7.99 -7.36
N ALA A 277 1.56 7.28 -8.49
CA ALA A 277 1.00 5.95 -8.55
C ALA A 277 1.73 5.05 -7.53
N ASP A 278 0.97 4.16 -6.89
CA ASP A 278 1.50 3.14 -5.98
C ASP A 278 1.96 1.94 -6.82
#